data_AF-A0A8S2AIQ2-F1
#
_entry.id   AF-A0A8S2AIQ2-F1
#
_cell.length_a   1.000
_cell.length_b   1.000
_cell.length_c   1.000
_cell.angle_alpha   90.00
_cell.angle_beta   90.00
_cell.angle_gamma   90.00
#
_symmetry.space_group_name_H-M   'P 1'
#
loop_
_entity.id
_entity.type
_entity.pdbx_description
1 polymer ?
#
loop_
_entity_poly.entity_id
_entity_poly.type
_entity_poly.pdbx_seq_one_letter_code
_entity_poly.pdbx_strand_id
1 'polypeptide(L)'
;MAVYKDGKEADVSFPVDNNNFPYDPSARSFHNGRFVQRLRQKSFFSSQCSARRRNGEVFNRRKGVIKGVTYKNKAGEETTAFAPLTVVCDGCYSNLRRSLNDNNAEVLSYQVGYISRNCQLEKPEKVKIDNV
;
A
#
# COMPACT_ATOMS: atom_id res chain seq x y z
N MET A 1 2.17 21.87 0.91
CA MET A 1 2.81 21.23 2.09
C MET A 1 4.07 22.03 2.39
N ALA A 2 4.32 22.44 3.63
CA ALA A 2 5.53 23.18 3.94
C ALA A 2 6.69 22.22 4.25
N VAL A 3 7.85 22.47 3.66
CA VAL A 3 9.12 21.81 3.99
C VAL A 3 9.99 22.83 4.70
N TYR A 4 10.53 22.45 5.86
CA TYR A 4 11.43 23.29 6.63
C TYR A 4 12.84 22.75 6.57
N LYS A 5 13.81 23.60 6.23
CA LYS A 5 15.24 23.26 6.21
C LYS A 5 16.06 24.48 6.59
N ASP A 6 17.01 24.33 7.51
CA ASP A 6 17.93 25.39 7.96
C ASP A 6 17.20 26.67 8.40
N GLY A 7 16.06 26.52 9.09
CA GLY A 7 15.23 27.63 9.56
C GLY A 7 14.39 28.32 8.46
N LYS A 8 14.42 27.82 7.23
CA LYS A 8 13.65 28.37 6.10
C LYS A 8 12.46 27.48 5.77
N GLU A 9 11.32 28.11 5.48
CA GLU A 9 10.12 27.45 4.95
C GLU A 9 10.15 27.48 3.41
N ALA A 10 9.77 26.36 2.79
CA ALA A 10 9.43 26.29 1.38
C ALA A 10 8.03 25.69 1.22
N ASP A 11 7.15 26.35 0.46
CA ASP A 11 5.85 25.77 0.12
C ASP A 11 5.99 24.84 -1.09
N VAL A 12 5.51 23.62 -0.92
CA VAL A 12 5.45 22.59 -1.95
C VAL A 12 4.00 22.45 -2.37
N SER A 13 3.62 23.21 -3.39
CA SER A 13 2.32 23.12 -4.06
C SER A 13 2.28 21.91 -4.99
N PHE A 14 1.07 21.42 -5.28
CA PHE A 14 0.91 20.41 -6.33
C PHE A 14 1.33 20.99 -7.69
N PRO A 15 2.02 20.22 -8.55
CA PRO A 15 2.32 20.67 -9.89
C PRO A 15 1.01 20.81 -10.68
N VAL A 16 0.68 22.05 -11.05
CA VAL A 16 -0.45 22.37 -11.93
C VAL A 16 0.12 22.65 -13.32
N ASP A 17 0.37 21.59 -14.08
CA ASP A 17 0.76 21.75 -15.48
C ASP A 17 -0.46 22.17 -16.31
N ASN A 18 -0.44 23.43 -16.74
CA ASN A 18 -1.26 23.97 -17.83
C ASN A 18 -2.79 23.77 -17.75
N ASN A 19 -3.40 23.77 -16.57
CA ASN A 19 -4.88 23.73 -16.40
C ASN A 19 -5.61 22.54 -17.07
N ASN A 20 -4.93 21.47 -17.47
CA ASN A 20 -5.56 20.31 -18.13
C ASN A 20 -6.16 19.29 -17.15
N PHE A 21 -6.04 19.51 -15.85
CA PHE A 21 -6.69 18.66 -14.86
C PHE A 21 -8.13 19.16 -14.64
N PRO A 22 -9.15 18.28 -14.72
CA PRO A 22 -10.55 18.68 -14.58
C PRO A 22 -10.93 19.11 -13.15
N TYR A 23 -9.98 19.14 -12.22
CA TYR A 23 -10.15 19.54 -10.83
C TYR A 23 -8.83 20.04 -10.23
N ASP A 24 -8.95 20.86 -9.18
CA ASP A 24 -7.82 21.32 -8.39
C ASP A 24 -7.16 20.15 -7.63
N PRO A 25 -5.88 19.83 -7.89
CA PRO A 25 -5.21 18.70 -7.25
C PRO A 25 -5.10 18.92 -5.73
N SER A 26 -5.51 17.90 -4.96
CA SER A 26 -5.33 17.93 -3.50
C SER A 26 -5.04 16.55 -2.93
N ALA A 27 -4.18 16.51 -1.91
CA ALA A 27 -3.96 15.30 -1.11
C ALA A 27 -5.00 15.21 0.02
N ARG A 28 -5.23 13.97 0.46
CA ARG A 28 -6.11 13.63 1.57
C ARG A 28 -5.31 12.82 2.58
N SER A 29 -5.45 13.17 3.86
CA SER A 29 -4.90 12.39 4.97
C SER A 29 -6.03 11.64 5.66
N PHE A 30 -5.84 10.34 5.90
CA PHE A 30 -6.85 9.45 6.49
C PHE A 30 -6.21 8.25 7.19
N HIS A 31 -7.00 7.52 7.98
CA HIS A 31 -6.56 6.31 8.64
C HIS A 31 -6.39 5.14 7.65
N ASN A 32 -5.15 4.67 7.47
CA ASN A 32 -4.82 3.57 6.55
C ASN A 32 -5.71 2.32 6.76
N GLY A 33 -5.93 1.92 8.02
CA GLY A 33 -6.78 0.76 8.34
C GLY A 33 -8.21 0.89 7.81
N ARG A 34 -8.83 2.07 7.94
CA ARG A 34 -10.18 2.34 7.43
C ARG A 34 -10.22 2.37 5.90
N PHE A 35 -9.20 2.97 5.28
CA PHE A 35 -9.05 3.02 3.84
C PHE A 35 -8.94 1.61 3.23
N VAL A 36 -8.02 0.79 3.74
CA VAL A 36 -7.82 -0.59 3.28
C VAL A 36 -9.07 -1.44 3.49
N GLN A 37 -9.79 -1.29 4.60
CA GLN A 37 -11.04 -2.01 4.83
C GLN A 37 -12.11 -1.64 3.80
N ARG A 38 -12.27 -0.36 3.47
CA ARG A 38 -13.21 0.07 2.42
C ARG A 38 -12.83 -0.44 1.04
N LEU A 39 -11.54 -0.46 0.69
CA LEU A 39 -11.08 -1.07 -0.56
C LEU A 39 -11.44 -2.56 -0.63
N ARG A 40 -11.22 -3.31 0.46
CA ARG A 40 -11.58 -4.73 0.55
C ARG A 40 -13.09 -4.94 0.40
N GLN A 41 -13.91 -4.12 1.06
CA GLN A 41 -15.36 -4.16 0.94
C GLN A 41 -15.80 -3.95 -0.51
N LYS A 42 -15.33 -2.87 -1.16
CA LYS A 42 -15.65 -2.58 -2.57
C LYS A 42 -15.23 -3.70 -3.52
N SER A 43 -14.05 -4.29 -3.30
CA SER A 43 -13.58 -5.42 -4.11
C SER A 43 -14.41 -6.69 -3.88
N PHE A 44 -14.86 -6.95 -2.65
CA PHE A 44 -15.66 -8.13 -2.33
C PHE A 44 -17.08 -8.06 -2.89
N PHE A 45 -17.64 -6.86 -3.06
CA PHE A 45 -18.93 -6.67 -3.72
C PHE A 45 -18.88 -6.94 -5.24
N SER A 46 -17.70 -7.07 -5.84
CA SER A 46 -17.56 -7.51 -7.23
C SER A 46 -17.72 -9.03 -7.31
N SER A 47 -18.70 -9.51 -8.08
CA SER A 47 -19.02 -10.94 -8.25
C SER A 47 -17.90 -11.79 -8.86
N GLN A 48 -16.81 -11.16 -9.32
CA GLN A 48 -15.66 -11.82 -9.94
C GLN A 48 -14.48 -12.03 -8.99
N CYS A 49 -14.58 -11.57 -7.73
CA CYS A 49 -13.47 -11.61 -6.78
C CYS A 49 -13.73 -12.60 -5.64
N SER A 50 -12.82 -13.56 -5.45
CA SER A 50 -12.83 -14.42 -4.26
C SER A 50 -11.66 -14.06 -3.35
N ALA A 51 -11.97 -13.62 -2.13
CA ALA A 51 -10.96 -13.27 -1.13
C ALA A 51 -10.72 -14.44 -0.18
N ARG A 52 -9.47 -14.86 -0.01
CA ARG A 52 -9.07 -15.88 0.98
C ARG A 52 -7.91 -15.35 1.81
N ARG A 53 -8.06 -15.39 3.13
CA ARG A 53 -6.96 -15.13 4.06
C ARG A 53 -6.08 -16.36 4.14
N ARG A 54 -4.78 -16.20 3.91
CA ARG A 54 -3.79 -17.29 3.77
C ARG A 54 -2.47 -16.86 4.40
N ASN A 55 -1.68 -17.85 4.83
CA ASN A 55 -0.34 -17.65 5.38
C ASN A 55 0.64 -18.63 4.70
N GLY A 56 1.94 -18.33 4.76
CA GLY A 56 3.00 -19.25 4.31
C GLY A 56 2.99 -19.47 2.79
N GLU A 57 2.88 -18.40 2.02
CA GLU A 57 2.79 -18.44 0.57
C GLU A 57 4.17 -18.67 -0.06
N VAL A 58 4.24 -19.62 -1.00
CA VAL A 58 5.45 -19.95 -1.78
C VAL A 58 5.05 -20.15 -3.25
N PHE A 59 5.93 -19.79 -4.18
CA PHE A 59 5.67 -20.03 -5.60
C PHE A 59 5.67 -21.52 -5.93
N ASN A 60 4.67 -21.95 -6.69
CA ASN A 60 4.72 -23.22 -7.39
C ASN A 60 5.39 -22.99 -8.76
N ARG A 61 6.64 -23.45 -8.92
CA ARG A 61 7.42 -23.30 -10.16
C ARG A 61 7.64 -24.64 -10.85
N ARG A 62 7.52 -24.64 -12.18
CA ARG A 62 7.89 -25.77 -13.04
C ARG A 62 8.73 -25.27 -14.21
N LYS A 63 9.94 -25.81 -14.36
CA LYS A 63 10.90 -25.41 -15.42
C LYS A 63 11.11 -23.88 -15.47
N GLY A 64 11.28 -23.25 -14.31
CA GLY A 64 11.44 -21.80 -14.19
C GLY A 64 10.16 -20.97 -14.31
N VAL A 65 9.05 -21.55 -14.75
CA VAL A 65 7.78 -20.84 -14.94
C VAL A 65 6.92 -20.95 -13.68
N ILE A 66 6.43 -19.81 -13.17
CA ILE A 66 5.45 -19.77 -12.08
C ILE A 66 4.10 -20.24 -12.62
N LYS A 67 3.52 -21.26 -11.98
CA LYS A 67 2.22 -21.82 -12.33
C LYS A 67 1.13 -21.53 -11.30
N GLY A 68 1.52 -20.97 -10.16
CA GLY A 68 0.61 -20.66 -9.08
C GLY A 68 1.31 -20.43 -7.76
N VAL A 69 0.54 -20.53 -6.68
CA VAL A 69 1.01 -20.33 -5.30
C VAL A 69 0.53 -21.48 -4.43
N THR A 70 1.46 -22.01 -3.65
CA THR A 70 1.18 -22.96 -2.57
C THR A 70 1.09 -22.19 -1.25
N TYR A 71 0.06 -22.45 -0.45
CA TYR A 71 -0.25 -21.71 0.77
C TYR A 71 -0.93 -22.61 1.81
N LYS A 72 -0.95 -22.19 3.07
CA LYS A 72 -1.73 -22.85 4.12
C LYS A 72 -3.16 -22.32 4.18
N ASN A 73 -4.14 -23.22 4.07
CA ASN A 73 -5.55 -22.90 4.20
C ASN A 73 -5.90 -22.56 5.67
N LYS A 74 -7.17 -22.26 5.97
CA LYS A 74 -7.60 -21.93 7.34
C LYS A 74 -7.41 -23.07 8.34
N ALA A 75 -7.38 -24.32 7.88
CA ALA A 75 -7.10 -25.51 8.69
C ALA A 75 -5.59 -25.78 8.85
N GLY A 76 -4.72 -24.96 8.23
CA GLY A 76 -3.27 -25.14 8.27
C GLY A 76 -2.73 -26.13 7.24
N GLU A 77 -3.59 -26.72 6.42
CA GLU A 77 -3.21 -27.68 5.39
C GLU A 77 -2.63 -26.97 4.17
N GLU A 78 -1.66 -27.60 3.53
CA GLU A 78 -1.05 -27.09 2.32
C GLU A 78 -1.99 -27.26 1.11
N THR A 79 -2.20 -26.19 0.36
CA THR A 79 -3.04 -26.19 -0.83
C THR A 79 -2.36 -25.38 -1.93
N THR A 80 -2.53 -25.78 -3.18
CA THR A 80 -2.00 -25.04 -4.34
C THR A 80 -3.13 -24.44 -5.17
N ALA A 81 -3.03 -23.16 -5.47
CA ALA A 81 -3.88 -22.49 -6.46
C ALA A 81 -3.08 -22.23 -7.72
N PHE A 82 -3.55 -22.74 -8.86
CA PHE A 82 -2.95 -22.55 -10.17
C PHE A 82 -3.60 -21.38 -10.91
N ALA A 83 -2.80 -20.57 -11.60
CA ALA A 83 -3.28 -19.48 -12.42
C ALA A 83 -2.28 -19.18 -13.56
N PRO A 84 -2.76 -18.75 -14.74
CA PRO A 84 -1.89 -18.34 -15.83
C PRO A 84 -1.07 -17.08 -15.51
N LEU A 85 -1.56 -16.23 -14.62
CA LEU A 85 -0.89 -15.04 -14.10
C LEU A 85 -0.97 -15.03 -12.58
N THR A 86 0.16 -14.81 -11.91
CA THR A 86 0.25 -14.62 -10.46
C THR A 86 0.82 -13.23 -10.20
N VAL A 87 0.07 -12.38 -9.50
CA VAL A 87 0.50 -11.03 -9.11
C VAL A 87 0.83 -11.02 -7.62
N VAL A 88 1.99 -10.49 -7.26
CA VAL A 88 2.52 -10.48 -5.90
C VAL A 88 2.41 -9.07 -5.33
N CYS A 89 1.60 -8.91 -4.28
CA CYS A 89 1.31 -7.63 -3.64
C CYS A 89 1.41 -7.70 -2.11
N ASP A 90 2.42 -8.39 -1.56
CA ASP A 90 2.60 -8.65 -0.12
C ASP A 90 3.43 -7.58 0.63
N GLY A 91 3.71 -6.45 -0.01
CA GLY A 91 4.23 -5.24 0.62
C GLY A 91 5.75 -5.20 0.79
N CYS A 92 6.23 -4.20 1.56
CA CYS A 92 7.67 -3.93 1.71
C CYS A 92 8.47 -5.08 2.38
N TYR A 93 7.79 -5.89 3.20
CA TYR A 93 8.33 -7.08 3.89
C TYR A 93 8.04 -8.39 3.16
N SER A 94 7.88 -8.33 1.82
CA SER A 94 7.58 -9.48 0.99
C SER A 94 8.48 -10.68 1.26
N ASN A 95 7.88 -11.84 1.54
CA ASN A 95 8.61 -13.11 1.66
C ASN A 95 8.95 -13.67 0.28
N LEU A 96 8.10 -13.40 -0.71
CA LEU A 96 8.21 -13.94 -2.05
C LEU A 96 9.28 -13.21 -2.88
N ARG A 97 9.52 -11.91 -2.61
CA ARG A 97 10.49 -11.09 -3.34
C ARG A 97 11.88 -11.72 -3.42
N ARG A 98 12.39 -12.27 -2.31
CA ARG A 98 13.73 -12.89 -2.23
C ARG A 98 13.90 -14.10 -3.16
N SER A 99 12.82 -14.76 -3.53
CA SER A 99 12.86 -15.90 -4.46
C SER A 99 12.84 -15.48 -5.94
N LEU A 100 12.55 -14.22 -6.23
CA LEU A 100 12.41 -13.69 -7.59
C LEU A 100 13.58 -12.80 -8.02
N ASN A 101 14.31 -12.25 -7.07
CA ASN A 101 15.35 -11.27 -7.32
C ASN A 101 16.36 -11.27 -6.18
N ASP A 102 17.65 -11.09 -6.52
CA ASP A 102 18.77 -10.99 -5.60
C ASP A 102 18.98 -9.56 -5.05
N ASN A 103 18.00 -8.67 -5.24
CA ASN A 103 18.05 -7.31 -4.69
C ASN A 103 18.04 -7.33 -3.16
N ASN A 104 19.16 -6.89 -2.57
CA ASN A 104 19.25 -6.58 -1.16
C ASN A 104 18.58 -5.23 -0.89
N ALA A 105 17.50 -5.26 -0.10
CA ALA A 105 16.86 -4.04 0.36
C ALA A 105 17.76 -3.36 1.41
N GLU A 106 18.14 -2.12 1.16
CA GLU A 106 18.87 -1.28 2.11
C GLU A 106 17.89 -0.46 2.97
N VAL A 107 18.15 -0.40 4.28
CA VAL A 107 17.40 0.46 5.20
C VAL A 107 18.17 1.76 5.35
N LEU A 108 17.68 2.83 4.72
CA LEU A 108 18.33 4.14 4.75
C LEU A 108 18.05 4.92 6.04
N SER A 109 16.85 4.77 6.60
CA SER A 109 16.41 5.47 7.80
C SER A 109 15.17 4.82 8.41
N TYR A 110 14.73 5.35 9.56
CA TYR A 110 13.51 4.95 10.25
C TYR A 110 12.55 6.13 10.38
N GLN A 111 11.27 5.88 10.17
CA GLN A 111 10.22 6.85 10.44
C GLN A 111 9.51 6.47 11.75
N VAL A 112 9.41 7.43 12.68
CA VAL A 112 8.64 7.29 13.92
C VAL A 112 7.37 8.12 13.80
N GLY A 113 6.21 7.49 13.94
CA GLY A 113 4.91 8.14 13.88
C GLY A 113 4.15 8.01 15.19
N TYR A 114 3.45 9.07 15.60
CA TYR A 114 2.55 9.07 16.76
C TYR A 114 1.28 9.86 16.44
N ILE A 115 0.24 9.66 17.25
CA ILE A 115 -1.03 10.37 17.12
C ILE A 115 -1.06 11.46 18.17
N SER A 116 -1.10 12.72 17.72
CA SER A 116 -1.41 13.84 18.60
C SER A 116 -2.90 14.16 18.55
N ARG A 117 -3.47 14.54 19.69
CA ARG A 117 -4.90 14.85 19.83
C ARG A 117 -5.07 16.32 20.20
N ASN A 118 -6.17 16.92 19.74
CA ASN A 118 -6.55 18.29 20.08
C ASN A 118 -5.44 19.32 19.84
N CYS A 119 -4.68 19.14 18.76
CA CYS A 119 -3.63 20.08 18.37
C CYS A 119 -4.21 21.21 17.52
N GLN A 120 -3.77 22.42 17.81
CA GLN A 120 -3.98 23.55 16.92
C GLN A 120 -2.92 23.50 15.83
N LEU A 121 -3.36 23.49 14.57
CA LEU A 121 -2.47 23.60 13.41
C LEU A 121 -2.20 25.08 13.14
N GLU A 122 -0.97 25.44 12.82
CA GLU A 122 -0.62 26.83 12.44
C GLU A 122 -1.28 27.26 11.13
N LYS A 123 -1.42 26.32 10.19
CA LYS A 123 -1.99 26.52 8.83
C LYS A 123 -3.03 25.43 8.54
N PRO A 124 -4.20 25.42 9.21
CA PRO A 124 -5.18 24.34 9.12
C PRO A 124 -5.73 24.14 7.70
N GLU A 125 -5.80 25.21 6.89
CA GLU A 125 -6.26 25.18 5.50
C GLU A 125 -5.37 24.35 4.58
N LYS A 126 -4.09 24.17 4.93
CA LYS A 126 -3.13 23.39 4.14
C LYS A 126 -3.25 21.88 4.35
N VAL A 127 -4.07 21.43 5.31
CA VAL A 127 -4.23 20.00 5.62
C VAL A 127 -5.70 19.61 5.54
N LYS A 128 -6.05 18.83 4.51
CA LYS A 128 -7.36 18.19 4.40
C LYS A 128 -7.31 16.84 5.13
N ILE A 129 -7.83 16.83 6.35
CA ILE A 129 -8.03 15.60 7.14
C ILE A 129 -9.46 15.14 6.89
N ASP A 130 -9.61 14.02 6.20
CA ASP A 130 -10.93 13.45 5.99
C ASP A 130 -11.23 12.37 7.03
N ASN A 131 -12.42 12.43 7.60
CA ASN A 131 -12.96 11.38 8.45
C ASN A 131 -13.47 10.18 7.64
N VAL A 132 -12.72 9.75 6.61
CA VAL A 132 -13.02 8.50 5.88
C VAL A 132 -12.74 7.34 6.83
#